data_AF-A0A9P7EL87-F1
#
_entry.id   AF-A0A9P7EL87-F1
#
_cell.length_a   1.000
_cell.length_b   1.000
_cell.length_c   1.000
_cell.angle_alpha   90.00
_cell.angle_beta   90.00
_cell.angle_gamma   90.00
#
_symmetry.space_group_name_H-M   'P 1'
#
loop_
_entity.id
_entity.type
_entity.pdbx_description
1 polymer ?
#
loop_
_entity_poly.entity_id
_entity_poly.type
_entity_poly.pdbx_seq_one_letter_code
_entity_poly.pdbx_strand_id
1 'polypeptide(L)'
;IVTAEEPRILMHSNDCGDPAGCSKDWHTTWWNGMGCFLLNGRNPQPYGDAIKCFKDMLFGHVSEGYKDLMFKILDEGVAFHHAEHFITKACQFLLEKLVYEP
;
A
#
# COMPACT_ATOMS: atom_id res chain seq x y z
N ILE A 1 -7.31 4.40 10.28
CA ILE A 1 -7.08 3.03 9.78
C ILE A 1 -6.69 3.17 8.32
N VAL A 2 -5.40 3.11 8.01
CA VAL A 2 -4.98 2.85 6.63
C VAL A 2 -5.16 1.35 6.47
N THR A 3 -6.21 0.92 5.78
CA THR A 3 -6.32 -0.47 5.37
C THR A 3 -5.17 -0.70 4.39
N ALA A 4 -4.07 -1.30 4.85
CA ALA A 4 -2.99 -1.78 3.98
C ALA A 4 -3.46 -3.02 3.23
N GLU A 5 -4.67 -2.98 2.66
CA GLU A 5 -5.13 -4.03 1.79
C GLU A 5 -4.19 -4.09 0.59
N GLU A 6 -3.84 -5.32 0.25
CA GLU A 6 -3.08 -5.60 -0.95
C GLU A 6 -3.83 -5.07 -2.17
N PRO A 7 -3.17 -4.27 -3.04
CA PRO A 7 -3.72 -3.88 -4.32
C PRO A 7 -4.25 -5.08 -5.11
N ARG A 8 -5.54 -5.04 -5.47
CA ARG A 8 -6.15 -6.07 -6.33
C ARG A 8 -5.76 -5.82 -7.77
N ILE A 9 -4.90 -6.66 -8.34
CA ILE A 9 -4.71 -6.72 -9.79
C ILE A 9 -5.72 -7.67 -10.41
N LEU A 10 -6.54 -7.11 -11.31
CA LEU A 10 -7.62 -7.84 -11.98
C LEU A 10 -7.14 -8.61 -13.22
N MET A 11 -5.94 -8.33 -13.73
CA MET A 11 -5.40 -8.94 -14.93
C MET A 11 -3.92 -9.25 -14.77
N HIS A 12 -3.53 -10.51 -15.01
CA HIS A 12 -2.12 -10.84 -15.19
C HIS A 12 -1.64 -10.31 -16.54
N SER A 13 -0.37 -9.89 -16.58
CA SER A 13 0.29 -9.56 -17.84
C SER A 13 0.42 -10.81 -18.71
N ASN A 14 0.43 -10.62 -20.03
CA ASN A 14 0.53 -11.70 -21.02
C ASN A 14 1.84 -12.50 -20.92
N ASP A 15 2.85 -11.97 -20.22
CA ASP A 15 4.14 -12.61 -19.94
C ASP A 15 4.12 -13.50 -18.68
N CYS A 16 2.99 -13.58 -17.97
CA CYS A 16 2.87 -14.35 -16.74
C CYS A 16 2.69 -15.85 -17.04
N GLY A 17 3.79 -16.62 -16.95
CA GLY A 17 3.80 -18.06 -17.17
C GLY A 17 3.16 -18.89 -16.05
N ASP A 18 3.02 -18.33 -14.85
CA ASP A 18 2.35 -18.94 -13.70
C ASP A 18 1.54 -17.90 -12.91
N PRO A 19 0.26 -17.67 -13.28
CA PRO A 19 -0.61 -16.71 -12.60
C PRO A 19 -0.81 -17.00 -11.11
N ALA A 20 -0.85 -18.28 -10.72
CA ALA A 20 -1.06 -18.68 -9.33
C ALA A 20 0.18 -18.40 -8.47
N GLY A 21 1.36 -18.78 -8.96
CA GLY A 21 2.64 -18.44 -8.33
C GLY A 21 2.85 -16.93 -8.24
N CYS A 22 2.57 -16.19 -9.31
CA CYS A 22 2.66 -14.73 -9.35
C CYS A 22 1.77 -14.07 -8.28
N SER A 23 0.50 -14.50 -8.16
CA SER A 23 -0.43 -13.95 -7.16
C SER A 23 0.03 -14.26 -5.73
N LYS A 24 0.53 -15.47 -5.49
CA LYS A 24 1.02 -15.91 -4.18
C LYS A 24 2.28 -15.15 -3.75
N ASP A 25 3.25 -15.02 -4.65
CA ASP A 25 4.49 -14.31 -4.39
C ASP A 25 4.22 -12.81 -4.20
N TRP A 26 3.27 -12.26 -4.94
CA TRP A 26 2.80 -10.89 -4.74
C TRP A 26 2.17 -10.70 -3.35
N HIS A 27 1.19 -11.52 -2.97
CA HIS A 27 0.55 -11.47 -1.65
C HIS A 27 1.59 -11.53 -0.52
N THR A 28 2.54 -12.45 -0.66
CA THR A 28 3.62 -12.64 0.32
C THR A 28 4.54 -11.42 0.38
N THR A 29 4.94 -10.89 -0.78
CA THR A 29 5.83 -9.73 -0.87
C THR A 29 5.15 -8.47 -0.31
N TRP A 30 3.86 -8.25 -0.60
CA TRP A 30 3.09 -7.13 -0.08
C TRP A 30 3.11 -7.09 1.46
N TRP A 31 2.73 -8.20 2.09
CA TRP A 31 2.61 -8.22 3.55
C TRP A 31 3.96 -8.24 4.27
N ASN A 32 4.97 -8.90 3.69
CA ASN A 32 6.33 -8.90 4.24
C ASN A 32 7.10 -7.60 3.99
N GLY A 33 6.75 -6.86 2.94
CA GLY A 33 7.37 -5.59 2.58
C GLY A 33 6.52 -4.41 3.04
N MET A 34 5.53 -4.05 2.23
CA MET A 34 4.71 -2.86 2.45
C MET A 34 3.93 -2.92 3.77
N GLY A 35 3.38 -4.08 4.12
CA GLY A 35 2.73 -4.30 5.41
C GLY A 35 3.68 -3.98 6.57
N CYS A 36 4.93 -4.46 6.52
CA CYS A 36 5.94 -4.14 7.51
C CYS A 36 6.34 -2.66 7.50
N PHE A 37 6.58 -2.03 6.35
CA PHE A 37 7.00 -0.63 6.29
C PHE A 37 5.93 0.32 6.83
N LEU A 38 4.65 0.04 6.58
CA LEU A 38 3.55 0.91 6.99
C LEU A 38 3.04 0.63 8.41
N LEU A 39 3.02 -0.63 8.83
CA LEU A 39 2.37 -1.04 10.08
C LEU A 39 3.36 -1.32 11.23
N ASN A 40 4.66 -1.18 10.99
CA ASN A 40 5.65 -1.32 12.06
C ASN A 40 5.53 -0.14 13.05
N GLY A 41 4.83 -0.36 14.15
CA GLY A 41 4.62 0.65 15.20
C GLY A 41 5.90 1.13 15.90
N ARG A 42 7.05 0.47 15.70
CA ARG A 42 8.35 0.95 16.21
C ARG A 42 9.00 1.99 15.30
N ASN A 43 8.72 1.95 14.00
CA ASN A 43 9.31 2.86 13.02
C ASN A 43 8.45 2.92 11.74
N PRO A 44 7.25 3.52 11.80
CA PRO A 44 6.39 3.61 10.64
C PRO A 44 7.08 4.48 9.58
N GLN A 45 7.26 3.93 8.38
CA GLN A 45 7.86 4.68 7.28
C GLN A 45 6.80 5.60 6.66
N PRO A 46 7.16 6.86 6.30
CA PRO A 46 6.34 7.66 5.41
C PRO A 46 6.05 6.89 4.11
N TYR A 47 4.84 7.02 3.57
CA TYR A 47 4.40 6.21 2.42
C TYR A 47 5.36 6.31 1.22
N GLY A 48 5.82 7.52 0.89
CA GLY A 48 6.76 7.73 -0.21
C GLY A 48 8.09 7.00 -0.01
N ASP A 49 8.57 6.89 1.22
CA ASP A 49 9.81 6.17 1.52
C ASP A 49 9.56 4.65 1.62
N ALA A 50 8.39 4.24 2.11
CA ALA A 50 7.94 2.85 2.09
C ALA A 50 7.85 2.31 0.65
N ILE A 51 7.31 3.09 -0.31
CA ILE A 51 7.27 2.70 -1.73
C ILE A 51 8.67 2.51 -2.29
N LYS A 52 9.61 3.43 -2.04
CA LYS A 52 10.99 3.31 -2.53
C LYS A 52 11.62 2.02 -2.03
N CYS A 53 11.58 1.79 -0.72
CA CYS A 53 12.08 0.57 -0.11
C CYS A 53 11.40 -0.68 -0.66
N PHE A 54 10.10 -0.62 -0.92
CA PHE A 54 9.33 -1.73 -1.47
C PHE A 54 9.70 -2.06 -2.93
N LYS A 55 9.89 -1.03 -3.76
CA LYS A 55 10.33 -1.19 -5.16
C LYS A 55 11.70 -1.84 -5.30
N ASP A 56 12.56 -1.68 -4.28
CA ASP A 56 13.89 -2.28 -4.22
C ASP A 56 13.89 -3.75 -3.71
N MET A 57 12.75 -4.30 -3.31
CA MET A 57 12.65 -5.68 -2.82
C MET A 57 12.72 -6.73 -3.94
N LEU A 58 13.00 -7.98 -3.56
CA LEU A 58 12.87 -9.13 -4.45
C LEU A 58 11.42 -9.63 -4.46
N PHE A 59 10.86 -9.77 -5.66
CA PHE A 59 9.45 -10.13 -5.89
C PHE A 59 9.26 -11.59 -6.36
N GLY A 60 10.26 -12.45 -6.21
CA GLY A 60 10.16 -13.87 -6.61
C GLY A 60 9.78 -14.04 -8.09
N HIS A 61 8.72 -14.83 -8.34
CA HIS A 61 8.24 -15.17 -9.69
C HIS A 61 7.24 -14.16 -10.27
N VAL A 62 7.01 -13.02 -9.62
CA VAL A 62 6.13 -11.98 -10.15
C VAL A 62 6.69 -11.47 -11.49
N SER A 63 5.89 -11.51 -12.55
CA SER A 63 6.33 -11.04 -13.87
C SER A 63 6.52 -9.52 -13.90
N GLU A 64 7.40 -9.03 -14.78
CA GLU A 64 7.66 -7.59 -14.90
C GLU A 64 6.40 -6.80 -15.25
N GLY A 65 5.58 -7.30 -16.18
CA GLY A 65 4.30 -6.63 -16.49
C GLY A 65 3.32 -6.59 -15.31
N TYR A 66 3.38 -7.58 -14.40
CA TYR A 66 2.58 -7.54 -13.17
C TYR A 66 3.13 -6.51 -12.17
N LYS A 67 4.46 -6.37 -12.06
CA LYS A 67 5.10 -5.34 -11.24
C LYS A 67 4.78 -3.93 -11.74
N ASP A 68 4.84 -3.70 -13.05
CA ASP A 68 4.55 -2.39 -13.64
C ASP A 68 3.12 -1.93 -13.33
N LEU A 69 2.15 -2.83 -13.48
CA LEU A 69 0.76 -2.55 -13.12
C LEU A 69 0.62 -2.24 -11.62
N MET A 70 1.32 -2.98 -10.76
CA MET A 70 1.31 -2.74 -9.32
C MET A 70 1.90 -1.38 -8.95
N PHE A 71 3.08 -1.08 -9.46
CA PHE A 71 3.78 0.17 -9.17
C PHE A 71 2.99 1.37 -9.66
N LYS A 72 2.29 1.25 -10.79
CA LYS A 72 1.36 2.28 -11.23
C LYS A 72 0.23 2.52 -10.21
N ILE A 73 -0.41 1.47 -9.70
CA ILE A 73 -1.47 1.60 -8.68
C ILE A 73 -0.93 2.24 -7.39
N LEU A 74 0.28 1.88 -6.98
CA LEU A 74 0.92 2.46 -5.79
C LEU A 74 1.30 3.93 -5.99
N ASP A 75 1.84 4.27 -7.16
CA ASP A 75 2.21 5.66 -7.49
C ASP A 75 0.98 6.57 -7.62
N GLU A 76 -0.17 6.03 -8.03
CA GLU A 76 -1.44 6.78 -8.06
C GLU A 76 -1.96 7.10 -6.64
N GLY A 77 -1.51 6.40 -5.59
CA GLY A 77 -1.76 6.76 -4.19
C GLY A 77 -3.24 6.81 -3.77
N VAL A 78 -4.17 6.29 -4.58
CA VAL A 78 -5.63 6.50 -4.43
C VAL A 78 -6.14 6.08 -3.06
N ALA A 79 -5.71 4.91 -2.56
CA ALA A 79 -6.10 4.41 -1.25
C ALA A 79 -5.63 5.32 -0.09
N PHE A 80 -4.53 6.05 -0.28
CA PHE A 80 -3.94 6.92 0.73
C PHE A 80 -4.52 8.33 0.71
N HIS A 81 -4.86 8.88 -0.46
CA HIS A 81 -5.59 10.16 -0.54
C HIS A 81 -6.92 10.10 0.22
N HIS A 82 -7.63 8.97 0.16
CA HIS A 82 -8.83 8.77 0.96
C HIS A 82 -8.53 8.72 2.47
N ALA A 83 -7.44 8.07 2.87
CA ALA A 83 -7.04 7.96 4.27
C ALA A 83 -6.56 9.31 4.87
N GLU A 84 -5.75 10.07 4.14
CA GLU A 84 -5.30 11.42 4.54
C GLU A 84 -6.48 12.37 4.72
N HIS A 85 -7.41 12.37 3.77
CA HIS A 85 -8.63 13.16 3.86
C HIS A 85 -9.48 12.76 5.07
N PHE A 86 -9.63 11.46 5.31
CA PHE A 86 -10.34 10.95 6.48
C PHE A 86 -9.67 11.36 7.79
N ILE A 87 -8.34 11.19 7.92
CA ILE A 87 -7.58 11.57 9.11
C ILE A 87 -7.70 13.07 9.35
N THR A 88 -7.50 13.88 8.32
CA THR A 88 -7.59 15.35 8.41
C THR A 88 -8.98 15.78 8.89
N LYS A 89 -10.04 15.21 8.31
CA LYS A 89 -11.42 15.47 8.75
C LYS A 89 -11.69 15.00 10.17
N ALA A 90 -11.22 13.81 10.54
CA ALA A 90 -11.39 13.28 11.89
C ALA A 90 -10.67 14.15 12.93
N CYS A 91 -9.44 14.60 12.63
CA CYS A 91 -8.69 15.52 13.47
C CYS A 91 -9.39 16.88 13.60
N GLN A 92 -9.89 17.45 12.50
CA GLN A 92 -10.68 18.70 12.55
C GLN A 92 -11.94 18.55 13.40
N PHE A 93 -12.70 17.48 13.19
CA PHE A 93 -13.91 17.20 13.98
C PHE A 93 -13.60 17.05 15.48
N LEU A 94 -12.51 16.35 15.82
CA LEU A 94 -12.07 16.20 17.21
C LEU A 94 -11.61 17.53 17.82
N LEU A 95 -10.89 18.36 17.06
CA LEU A 95 -10.48 19.70 17.49
C LEU A 95 -11.70 20.59 17.75
N GLU A 96 -12.69 20.60 16.86
CA GLU A 96 -13.93 21.34 17.07
C GLU A 96 -14.67 20.87 18.33
N LYS A 97 -14.69 19.57 18.61
CA LYS A 97 -15.31 18.98 19.80
C LYS A 97 -14.55 19.28 21.10
N LEU A 98 -13.22 19.34 21.05
CA LEU A 98 -12.36 19.56 22.23
C LEU A 98 -12.19 21.05 22.56
N VAL A 99 -12.25 21.93 21.56
CA VAL A 99 -12.18 23.39 21.75
C VAL A 99 -13.53 23.96 22.22
N TYR A 100 -14.63 23.23 21.98
CA TYR A 100 -15.97 23.50 22.54
C TYR A 100 -16.26 22.61 23.76
N GLU A 101 -15.45 22.71 24.82
CA GLU A 101 -15.94 22.42 26.19
C GLU A 101 -16.30 23.76 26.85
N PRO A 102 -17.57 23.98 27.27
CA PRO A 102 -17.97 25.16 28.05
C PRO A 102 -17.49 25.13 29.51
#